data_AF-A0A7S2JPQ9-F1
#
_entry.id   AF-A0A7S2JPQ9-F1
#
_cell.length_a   1.000
_cell.length_b   1.000
_cell.length_c   1.000
_cell.angle_alpha   90.00
_cell.angle_beta   90.00
_cell.angle_gamma   90.00
#
_symmetry.space_group_name_H-M   'P 1'
#
loop_
_entity.id
_entity.type
_entity.pdbx_description
1 polymer ?
#
loop_
_entity_poly.entity_id
_entity_poly.type
_entity_poly.pdbx_seq_one_letter_code
_entity_poly.pdbx_strand_id
1 'polypeptide(L)'
;MSTGFSNKYDKWNSVANELVSQTEEEDKADEEQAADFLGLKGKVPRSQAEADEKAKLEASRKLKEALDRQKEMEEKKKLVIEDVVGSNEGETMLLNDAKLQGRRVIVLRKCSKLEVHLTAPSKQSDSIIKVFLEECENLNLKVEAPIVTSMVEITHCKKVEIKVCKYRLSTLQIDMSKDLLVEYTDLNCFGLPSSDVHNGDRIYHAGVSDMVLKVPVFCARTKKASVLERKIDYIADGAIRVAEQSAQEYQFVTYVDRSSETIALVTERLHRVGTREFTDSELEKKRLEGNERDVELYMQDDERKIKECETHKAEGNEEFKNGNYTQAVLMYSMAIEKSSCLDKSRPFQSRHICFANRSACFLKIGHHEKALADAESCIQLDQTYIKGFFRKGLALHAMEKYQEALPVLVQSLKFEPKNKQIKQAIKFCEIKLEMEMRKRMNGN
;
A
#
# COMPACT_ATOMS: atom_id res chain seq x y z
N MET A 1 -7.47 62.86 17.88
CA MET A 1 -7.48 61.46 17.39
C MET A 1 -8.74 61.27 16.56
N SER A 2 -8.59 60.67 15.37
CA SER A 2 -9.57 59.89 14.58
C SER A 2 -10.93 60.55 14.28
N THR A 3 -11.38 60.83 13.06
CA THR A 3 -11.34 60.06 11.81
C THR A 3 -11.59 61.00 10.63
N GLY A 4 -10.60 61.22 9.76
CA GLY A 4 -10.70 62.13 8.61
C GLY A 4 -10.45 61.47 7.24
N PHE A 5 -10.51 60.14 7.16
CA PHE A 5 -10.03 59.40 5.98
C PHE A 5 -11.02 58.40 5.37
N SER A 6 -12.29 58.37 5.79
CA SER A 6 -13.25 57.37 5.30
C SER A 6 -14.14 57.81 4.13
N ASN A 7 -14.23 59.10 3.78
CA ASN A 7 -15.32 59.59 2.91
C ASN A 7 -14.94 59.82 1.43
N LYS A 8 -13.76 59.35 0.99
CA LYS A 8 -13.35 59.41 -0.44
C LYS A 8 -13.35 58.05 -1.13
N TYR A 9 -13.11 56.95 -0.42
CA TYR A 9 -13.09 55.60 -1.01
C TYR A 9 -14.50 55.07 -1.34
N ASP A 10 -15.49 55.35 -0.50
CA ASP A 10 -16.88 54.90 -0.72
C ASP A 10 -17.50 55.50 -1.98
N LYS A 11 -17.14 56.74 -2.31
CA LYS A 11 -17.62 57.43 -3.52
C LYS A 11 -17.01 56.85 -4.80
N TRP A 12 -15.74 56.44 -4.75
CA TRP A 12 -15.07 55.78 -5.87
C TRP A 12 -15.57 54.35 -6.09
N ASN A 13 -15.85 53.59 -5.02
CA ASN A 13 -16.45 52.26 -5.14
C ASN A 13 -17.87 52.30 -5.70
N SER A 14 -18.67 53.31 -5.32
CA SER A 14 -20.02 53.49 -5.89
C SER A 14 -19.94 53.76 -7.40
N VAL A 15 -19.08 54.69 -7.82
CA VAL A 15 -18.91 55.04 -9.24
C VAL A 15 -18.30 53.88 -10.04
N ALA A 16 -17.34 53.15 -9.46
CA ALA A 16 -16.76 51.97 -10.09
C ALA A 16 -17.80 50.85 -10.27
N ASN A 17 -18.64 50.58 -9.27
CA ASN A 17 -19.70 49.59 -9.37
C ASN A 17 -20.79 50.01 -10.37
N GLU A 18 -21.11 51.31 -10.44
CA GLU A 18 -22.09 51.84 -11.39
C GLU A 18 -21.56 51.78 -12.84
N LEU A 19 -20.27 52.06 -13.04
CA LEU A 19 -19.59 51.89 -14.34
C LEU A 19 -19.48 50.42 -14.75
N VAL A 20 -19.18 49.51 -13.81
CA VAL A 20 -19.17 48.06 -14.08
C VAL A 20 -20.57 47.58 -14.44
N SER A 21 -21.60 48.01 -13.70
CA SER A 21 -22.99 47.66 -14.00
C SER A 21 -23.44 48.18 -15.37
N GLN A 22 -23.04 49.40 -15.74
CA GLN A 22 -23.33 49.96 -17.07
C GLN A 22 -22.61 49.20 -18.17
N THR A 23 -21.34 48.83 -17.96
CA THR A 23 -20.56 48.06 -18.92
C THR A 23 -21.15 46.64 -19.09
N GLU A 24 -21.59 46.00 -18.01
CA GLU A 24 -22.24 44.68 -18.06
C GLU A 24 -23.63 44.73 -18.73
N GLU A 25 -24.36 45.84 -18.60
CA GLU A 25 -25.63 46.06 -19.30
C GLU A 25 -25.42 46.35 -20.80
N GLU A 26 -24.40 47.13 -21.15
CA GLU A 26 -24.01 47.39 -22.54
C GLU A 26 -23.48 46.11 -23.22
N ASP A 27 -22.60 45.36 -22.56
CA ASP A 27 -22.10 44.07 -23.07
C ASP A 27 -23.24 43.06 -23.26
N LYS A 28 -24.21 43.01 -22.35
CA LYS A 28 -25.42 42.17 -22.52
C LYS A 28 -26.30 42.62 -23.67
N ALA A 29 -26.46 43.93 -23.87
CA ALA A 29 -27.24 44.47 -24.97
C ALA A 29 -26.56 44.20 -26.33
N ASP A 30 -25.24 44.30 -26.38
CA ASP A 30 -24.43 43.99 -27.56
C ASP A 30 -24.41 42.48 -27.84
N GLU A 31 -24.36 41.63 -26.80
CA GLU A 31 -24.54 40.18 -26.93
C GLU A 31 -25.94 39.80 -27.42
N GLU A 32 -27.01 40.46 -26.92
CA GLU A 32 -28.37 40.24 -27.40
C GLU A 32 -28.56 40.73 -28.85
N GLN A 33 -27.99 41.87 -29.22
CA GLN A 33 -28.01 42.36 -30.60
C GLN A 33 -27.21 41.45 -31.54
N ALA A 34 -26.04 40.96 -31.10
CA ALA A 34 -25.25 40.00 -31.86
C ALA A 34 -25.98 38.65 -32.00
N ALA A 35 -26.68 38.20 -30.95
CA ALA A 35 -27.50 37.00 -30.98
C ALA A 35 -28.73 37.15 -31.90
N ASP A 36 -29.35 38.32 -31.97
CA ASP A 36 -30.45 38.61 -32.92
C ASP A 36 -29.94 38.75 -34.36
N PHE A 37 -28.80 39.42 -34.59
CA PHE A 37 -28.15 39.53 -35.90
C PHE A 37 -27.74 38.15 -36.47
N LEU A 38 -27.32 37.23 -35.60
CA LEU A 38 -26.96 35.85 -35.95
C LEU A 38 -28.15 34.88 -35.92
N GLY A 39 -29.35 35.36 -35.59
CA GLY A 39 -30.60 34.57 -35.55
C GLY A 39 -30.58 33.42 -34.55
N LEU A 40 -30.10 33.65 -33.33
CA LEU A 40 -29.84 32.63 -32.30
C LEU A 40 -30.88 32.56 -31.18
N LYS A 41 -31.88 33.44 -31.15
CA LYS A 41 -33.02 33.30 -30.20
C LYS A 41 -33.84 32.04 -30.51
N GLY A 42 -33.90 31.11 -29.54
CA GLY A 42 -34.87 30.00 -29.51
C GLY A 42 -34.47 28.70 -30.23
N LYS A 43 -33.19 28.43 -30.50
CA LYS A 43 -32.78 27.21 -31.24
C LYS A 43 -32.49 26.00 -30.34
N VAL A 44 -33.29 24.96 -30.57
CA VAL A 44 -33.05 23.52 -30.33
C VAL A 44 -31.58 23.15 -30.65
N PRO A 45 -30.93 22.21 -29.92
CA PRO A 45 -29.49 21.90 -30.03
C PRO A 45 -28.93 21.94 -31.46
N ARG A 46 -27.80 22.64 -31.69
CA ARG A 46 -27.27 22.98 -33.03
C ARG A 46 -26.82 21.75 -33.83
N SER A 47 -26.73 20.57 -33.21
CA SER A 47 -26.55 19.28 -33.88
C SER A 47 -26.94 18.12 -32.96
N GLN A 48 -27.11 16.92 -33.51
CA GLN A 48 -27.29 15.69 -32.74
C GLN A 48 -26.20 15.51 -31.67
N ALA A 49 -24.96 15.94 -31.96
CA ALA A 49 -23.82 15.82 -31.05
C ALA A 49 -23.96 16.68 -29.79
N GLU A 50 -24.46 17.92 -29.88
CA GLU A 50 -24.69 18.77 -28.72
C GLU A 50 -25.87 18.29 -27.86
N ALA A 51 -26.93 17.75 -28.50
CA ALA A 51 -28.05 17.12 -27.80
C ALA A 51 -27.58 15.88 -27.01
N ASP A 52 -26.75 15.05 -27.65
CA ASP A 52 -26.17 13.86 -27.05
C ASP A 52 -25.21 14.20 -25.91
N GLU A 53 -24.40 15.27 -26.04
CA GLU A 53 -23.49 15.74 -24.99
C GLU A 53 -24.24 16.27 -23.77
N LYS A 54 -25.29 17.08 -23.98
CA LYS A 54 -26.14 17.58 -22.90
C LYS A 54 -26.88 16.43 -22.21
N ALA A 55 -27.36 15.43 -22.96
CA ALA A 55 -27.97 14.24 -22.40
C ALA A 55 -26.98 13.38 -21.60
N LYS A 56 -25.73 13.24 -22.06
CA LYS A 56 -24.65 12.56 -21.32
C LYS A 56 -24.30 13.27 -20.02
N LEU A 57 -24.22 14.61 -20.03
CA LEU A 57 -23.95 15.40 -18.83
C LEU A 57 -25.08 15.27 -17.81
N GLU A 58 -26.34 15.31 -18.26
CA GLU A 58 -27.50 15.14 -17.38
C GLU A 58 -27.58 13.71 -16.81
N ALA A 59 -27.27 12.69 -17.62
CA ALA A 59 -27.15 11.30 -17.16
C ALA A 59 -26.03 11.13 -16.14
N SER A 60 -24.86 11.75 -16.37
CA SER A 60 -23.74 11.76 -15.43
C SER A 60 -24.12 12.41 -14.09
N ARG A 61 -24.83 13.54 -14.13
CA ARG A 61 -25.35 14.20 -12.92
C ARG A 61 -26.33 13.31 -12.14
N LYS A 62 -27.30 12.70 -12.84
CA LYS A 62 -28.27 11.77 -12.20
C LYS A 62 -27.56 10.55 -11.61
N LEU A 63 -26.54 10.02 -12.27
CA LEU A 63 -25.71 8.93 -11.75
C LEU A 63 -24.96 9.35 -10.48
N LYS A 64 -24.38 10.55 -10.46
CA LYS A 64 -23.70 11.10 -9.29
C LYS A 64 -24.67 11.27 -8.11
N GLU A 65 -25.84 11.87 -8.35
CA GLU A 65 -26.88 12.03 -7.31
C GLU A 65 -27.35 10.68 -6.75
N ALA A 66 -27.51 9.67 -7.61
CA ALA A 66 -27.86 8.31 -7.18
C ALA A 66 -26.76 7.68 -6.32
N LEU A 67 -25.49 7.85 -6.71
CA LEU A 67 -24.34 7.37 -5.94
C LEU A 67 -24.21 8.08 -4.58
N ASP A 68 -24.44 9.39 -4.54
CA ASP A 68 -24.40 10.17 -3.30
C ASP A 68 -25.52 9.74 -2.34
N ARG A 69 -26.75 9.53 -2.84
CA ARG A 69 -27.85 8.93 -2.04
C ARG A 69 -27.50 7.54 -1.53
N GLN A 70 -26.83 6.72 -2.33
CA GLN A 70 -26.40 5.39 -1.90
C GLN A 70 -25.39 5.49 -0.75
N LYS A 71 -24.38 6.36 -0.86
CA LYS A 71 -23.39 6.60 0.20
C LYS A 71 -24.03 7.08 1.50
N GLU A 72 -24.97 8.02 1.43
CA GLU A 72 -25.70 8.48 2.61
C GLU A 72 -26.50 7.35 3.29
N MET A 73 -27.15 6.49 2.50
CA MET A 73 -27.85 5.32 3.04
C MET A 73 -26.90 4.30 3.67
N GLU A 74 -25.69 4.14 3.12
CA GLU A 74 -24.66 3.28 3.70
C GLU A 74 -24.10 3.85 5.01
N GLU A 75 -23.83 5.16 5.07
CA GLU A 75 -23.37 5.84 6.29
C GLU A 75 -24.39 5.76 7.42
N LYS A 76 -25.69 5.92 7.13
CA LYS A 76 -26.74 5.77 8.15
C LYS A 76 -26.81 4.37 8.77
N LYS A 77 -26.23 3.34 8.13
CA LYS A 77 -26.16 1.97 8.65
C LYS A 77 -24.92 1.73 9.51
N LYS A 78 -23.98 2.67 9.54
CA LYS A 78 -22.72 2.57 10.31
C LYS A 78 -22.90 3.09 11.74
N LEU A 79 -22.44 2.30 12.70
CA LEU A 79 -22.10 2.76 14.03
C LEU A 79 -20.59 2.97 14.06
N VAL A 80 -20.18 4.24 14.06
CA VAL A 80 -18.78 4.63 14.23
C VAL A 80 -18.55 4.93 15.71
N ILE A 81 -17.60 4.23 16.32
CA ILE A 81 -17.09 4.48 17.66
C ILE A 81 -15.65 4.93 17.46
N GLU A 82 -15.40 6.20 17.76
CA GLU A 82 -14.13 6.86 17.45
C GLU A 82 -13.53 7.50 18.71
N ASP A 83 -12.20 7.46 18.82
CA ASP A 83 -11.41 8.10 19.87
C ASP A 83 -11.81 7.68 21.32
N VAL A 84 -12.31 6.46 21.49
CA VAL A 84 -12.65 5.92 22.81
C VAL A 84 -11.42 5.26 23.44
N VAL A 85 -11.02 5.76 24.60
CA VAL A 85 -9.94 5.19 25.42
C VAL A 85 -10.54 4.62 26.68
N GLY A 86 -10.37 3.31 26.89
CA GLY A 86 -10.77 2.65 28.12
C GLY A 86 -10.02 3.18 29.33
N SER A 87 -10.76 3.39 30.41
CA SER A 87 -10.27 3.93 31.67
C SER A 87 -9.25 3.03 32.36
N ASN A 88 -9.33 1.70 32.17
CA ASN A 88 -8.42 0.66 32.66
C ASN A 88 -8.17 -0.42 31.58
N GLU A 89 -7.14 -1.25 31.72
CA GLU A 89 -7.03 -2.50 30.93
C GLU A 89 -8.24 -3.38 31.26
N GLY A 90 -9.22 -3.46 30.34
CA GLY A 90 -10.42 -4.30 30.50
C GLY A 90 -11.75 -3.56 30.65
N GLU A 91 -11.87 -2.28 30.25
CA GLU A 91 -13.20 -1.67 30.14
C GLU A 91 -14.02 -2.39 29.05
N THR A 92 -15.09 -3.06 29.47
CA THR A 92 -15.93 -3.86 28.58
C THR A 92 -17.02 -3.03 27.91
N MET A 93 -17.03 -2.99 26.59
CA MET A 93 -18.09 -2.40 25.78
C MET A 93 -18.95 -3.50 25.14
N LEU A 94 -20.22 -3.58 25.55
CA LEU A 94 -21.18 -4.50 24.97
C LEU A 94 -21.87 -3.85 23.76
N LEU A 95 -21.70 -4.43 22.58
CA LEU A 95 -22.42 -4.05 21.36
C LEU A 95 -23.62 -5.00 21.16
N ASN A 96 -24.74 -4.60 21.75
CA ASN A 96 -26.04 -5.26 21.68
C ASN A 96 -27.07 -4.40 20.92
N ASP A 97 -28.30 -4.90 20.73
CA ASP A 97 -29.36 -4.21 20.00
C ASP A 97 -29.60 -2.77 20.47
N ALA A 98 -29.54 -2.53 21.79
CA ALA A 98 -29.74 -1.21 22.37
C ALA A 98 -28.64 -0.21 21.98
N LYS A 99 -27.39 -0.67 21.89
CA LYS A 99 -26.25 0.16 21.46
C LYS A 99 -26.22 0.35 19.94
N LEU A 100 -26.54 -0.72 19.20
CA LEU A 100 -26.55 -0.71 17.73
C LEU A 100 -27.66 0.16 17.15
N GLN A 101 -28.85 0.17 17.76
CA GLN A 101 -30.01 0.99 17.30
C GLN A 101 -30.32 0.79 15.80
N GLY A 102 -30.23 -0.46 15.32
CA GLY A 102 -30.45 -0.79 13.91
C GLY A 102 -29.27 -0.48 12.97
N ARG A 103 -28.17 0.09 13.47
CA ARG A 103 -26.91 0.22 12.72
C ARG A 103 -26.19 -1.12 12.75
N ARG A 104 -25.92 -1.66 11.57
CA ARG A 104 -25.44 -3.04 11.40
C ARG A 104 -24.00 -3.11 10.90
N VAL A 105 -23.42 -1.99 10.48
CA VAL A 105 -21.99 -1.91 10.16
C VAL A 105 -21.30 -1.26 11.35
N ILE A 106 -20.27 -1.89 11.90
CA ILE A 106 -19.57 -1.40 13.08
C ILE A 106 -18.17 -0.95 12.66
N VAL A 107 -17.78 0.26 13.02
CA VAL A 107 -16.43 0.79 12.81
C VAL A 107 -15.89 1.21 14.17
N LEU A 108 -14.86 0.54 14.65
CA LEU A 108 -14.05 1.00 15.78
C LEU A 108 -12.82 1.70 15.23
N ARG A 109 -12.68 2.98 15.50
CA ARG A 109 -11.57 3.78 15.01
C ARG A 109 -10.82 4.43 16.17
N LYS A 110 -9.49 4.35 16.17
CA LYS A 110 -8.63 4.99 17.20
C LYS A 110 -9.04 4.63 18.64
N CYS A 111 -9.66 3.46 18.79
CA CYS A 111 -10.09 2.96 20.08
C CYS A 111 -8.94 2.22 20.77
N SER A 112 -8.78 2.39 22.08
CA SER A 112 -7.71 1.71 22.82
C SER A 112 -8.09 1.29 24.23
N LYS A 113 -7.44 0.23 24.73
CA LYS A 113 -7.65 -0.33 26.09
C LYS A 113 -9.10 -0.79 26.35
N LEU A 114 -9.74 -1.38 25.33
CA LEU A 114 -11.13 -1.82 25.41
C LEU A 114 -11.26 -3.32 25.21
N GLU A 115 -12.25 -3.90 25.89
CA GLU A 115 -12.76 -5.22 25.58
C GLU A 115 -14.15 -5.07 24.93
N VAL A 116 -14.27 -5.35 23.64
CA VAL A 116 -15.51 -5.17 22.89
C VAL A 116 -16.17 -6.52 22.64
N HIS A 117 -17.41 -6.69 23.09
CA HIS A 117 -18.17 -7.92 22.88
C HIS A 117 -19.29 -7.68 21.87
N LEU A 118 -19.22 -8.37 20.73
CA LEU A 118 -20.30 -8.42 19.75
C LEU A 118 -21.28 -9.50 20.17
N THR A 119 -22.49 -9.11 20.53
CA THR A 119 -23.53 -10.04 20.99
C THR A 119 -24.53 -10.30 19.87
N ALA A 120 -25.02 -11.54 19.78
CA ALA A 120 -26.03 -11.90 18.80
C ALA A 120 -27.30 -11.04 18.98
N PRO A 121 -27.87 -10.49 17.90
CA PRO A 121 -29.06 -9.66 18.00
C PRO A 121 -30.29 -10.49 18.37
N SER A 122 -31.29 -9.85 18.97
CA SER A 122 -32.55 -10.50 19.35
C SER A 122 -33.39 -10.91 18.12
N LYS A 123 -33.19 -10.23 16.98
CA LYS A 123 -33.87 -10.50 15.71
C LYS A 123 -32.87 -10.79 14.60
N GLN A 124 -33.16 -11.79 13.77
CA GLN A 124 -32.32 -12.14 12.62
C GLN A 124 -32.19 -10.99 11.60
N SER A 125 -33.20 -10.12 11.48
CA SER A 125 -33.15 -8.93 10.61
C SER A 125 -32.05 -7.94 10.99
N ASP A 126 -31.58 -8.01 12.23
CA ASP A 126 -30.67 -7.02 12.83
C ASP A 126 -29.24 -7.55 12.92
N SER A 127 -28.93 -8.69 12.28
CA SER A 127 -27.58 -9.27 12.22
C SER A 127 -26.54 -8.26 11.72
N ILE A 128 -25.42 -8.20 12.43
CA ILE A 128 -24.29 -7.35 12.08
C ILE A 128 -23.88 -7.68 10.64
N ILE A 129 -23.72 -6.67 9.81
CA ILE A 129 -23.34 -6.83 8.40
C ILE A 129 -21.84 -7.01 8.29
N LYS A 130 -21.07 -6.08 8.87
CA LYS A 130 -19.60 -6.02 8.74
C LYS A 130 -19.00 -5.26 9.91
N VAL A 131 -17.75 -5.57 10.25
CA VAL A 131 -16.99 -4.93 11.32
C VAL A 131 -15.65 -4.46 10.79
N PHE A 132 -15.25 -3.26 11.18
CA PHE A 132 -13.98 -2.63 10.85
C PHE A 132 -13.26 -2.22 12.13
N LEU A 133 -11.97 -2.51 12.20
CA LEU A 133 -11.05 -2.00 13.22
C LEU A 133 -9.99 -1.15 12.53
N GLU A 134 -9.94 0.13 12.84
CA GLU A 134 -9.06 1.10 12.19
C GLU A 134 -8.21 1.81 13.26
N GLU A 135 -6.89 1.72 13.17
CA GLU A 135 -5.97 2.42 14.09
C GLU A 135 -6.21 2.12 15.59
N CYS A 136 -6.70 0.91 15.92
CA CYS A 136 -6.94 0.50 17.30
C CYS A 136 -5.67 -0.04 17.98
N GLU A 137 -5.52 0.21 19.29
CA GLU A 137 -4.38 -0.31 20.07
C GLU A 137 -4.80 -0.95 21.41
N ASN A 138 -4.23 -2.11 21.76
CA ASN A 138 -4.57 -2.84 23.00
C ASN A 138 -6.09 -3.10 23.11
N LEU A 139 -6.65 -3.78 22.12
CA LEU A 139 -8.10 -4.01 22.01
C LEU A 139 -8.40 -5.50 21.90
N ASN A 140 -9.37 -5.96 22.71
CA ASN A 140 -9.84 -7.34 22.68
C ASN A 140 -11.25 -7.37 22.06
N LEU A 141 -11.41 -7.98 20.89
CA LEU A 141 -12.69 -8.14 20.22
C LEU A 141 -13.20 -9.57 20.37
N LYS A 142 -14.29 -9.74 21.09
CA LYS A 142 -14.99 -11.02 21.22
C LYS A 142 -16.17 -11.07 20.25
N VAL A 143 -16.11 -11.99 19.28
CA VAL A 143 -17.14 -12.15 18.24
C VAL A 143 -18.09 -13.28 18.63
N GLU A 144 -19.21 -12.92 19.26
CA GLU A 144 -20.29 -13.83 19.69
C GLU A 144 -21.61 -13.54 18.96
N ALA A 145 -21.52 -12.99 17.75
CA ALA A 145 -22.64 -12.64 16.90
C ALA A 145 -22.42 -13.13 15.46
N PRO A 146 -23.48 -13.49 14.72
CA PRO A 146 -23.37 -13.74 13.29
C PRO A 146 -23.09 -12.44 12.54
N ILE A 147 -22.08 -12.47 11.66
CA ILE A 147 -21.76 -11.39 10.73
C ILE A 147 -22.21 -11.82 9.34
N VAL A 148 -23.09 -11.05 8.70
CA VAL A 148 -23.73 -11.41 7.42
C VAL A 148 -22.71 -11.57 6.30
N THR A 149 -21.74 -10.66 6.19
CA THR A 149 -20.67 -10.80 5.20
C THR A 149 -19.61 -11.82 5.64
N SER A 150 -19.71 -12.33 6.87
CA SER A 150 -18.72 -13.20 7.51
C SER A 150 -17.29 -12.65 7.38
N MET A 151 -17.19 -11.31 7.41
CA MET A 151 -15.96 -10.55 7.15
C MET A 151 -15.71 -9.53 8.25
N VAL A 152 -14.48 -9.50 8.77
CA VAL A 152 -13.95 -8.39 9.57
C VAL A 152 -12.71 -7.85 8.89
N GLU A 153 -12.61 -6.52 8.84
CA GLU A 153 -11.43 -5.82 8.34
C GLU A 153 -10.68 -5.15 9.48
N ILE A 154 -9.36 -5.24 9.46
CA ILE A 154 -8.47 -4.70 10.47
C ILE A 154 -7.37 -3.96 9.73
N THR A 155 -7.15 -2.69 10.06
CA THR A 155 -6.15 -1.87 9.38
C THR A 155 -5.43 -0.97 10.36
N HIS A 156 -4.10 -0.93 10.29
CA HIS A 156 -3.25 -0.09 11.15
C HIS A 156 -3.43 -0.34 12.66
N CYS A 157 -3.82 -1.56 13.04
CA CYS A 157 -4.05 -1.91 14.44
C CYS A 157 -2.80 -2.51 15.09
N LYS A 158 -2.69 -2.40 16.42
CA LYS A 158 -1.58 -2.93 17.19
C LYS A 158 -2.04 -3.60 18.48
N LYS A 159 -1.48 -4.75 18.83
CA LYS A 159 -1.86 -5.46 20.07
C LYS A 159 -3.36 -5.71 20.15
N VAL A 160 -3.91 -6.32 19.10
CA VAL A 160 -5.34 -6.63 19.01
C VAL A 160 -5.54 -8.13 19.12
N GLU A 161 -6.40 -8.54 20.05
CA GLU A 161 -6.85 -9.92 20.18
C GLU A 161 -8.27 -10.06 19.63
N ILE A 162 -8.50 -11.05 18.78
CA ILE A 162 -9.81 -11.39 18.26
C ILE A 162 -10.12 -12.82 18.64
N LYS A 163 -11.23 -13.00 19.34
CA LYS A 163 -11.73 -14.31 19.74
C LYS A 163 -13.07 -14.60 19.09
N VAL A 164 -13.10 -15.57 18.19
CA VAL A 164 -14.29 -15.99 17.45
C VAL A 164 -14.85 -17.26 18.07
N CYS A 165 -16.00 -17.16 18.73
CA CYS A 165 -16.44 -18.23 19.62
C CYS A 165 -17.38 -19.26 18.97
N LYS A 166 -18.47 -18.78 18.35
CA LYS A 166 -19.65 -19.62 18.05
C LYS A 166 -20.11 -19.55 16.60
N TYR A 167 -19.88 -18.42 15.95
CA TYR A 167 -20.39 -18.16 14.62
C TYR A 167 -19.26 -18.25 13.60
N ARG A 168 -19.60 -18.67 12.37
CA ARG A 168 -18.64 -18.74 11.27
C ARG A 168 -18.20 -17.33 10.88
N LEU A 169 -16.88 -17.16 10.82
CA LEU A 169 -16.24 -15.98 10.27
C LEU A 169 -15.30 -16.45 9.16
N SER A 170 -15.78 -16.45 7.92
CA SER A 170 -15.07 -17.03 6.79
C SER A 170 -13.91 -16.16 6.32
N THR A 171 -13.98 -14.86 6.53
CA THR A 171 -13.01 -13.93 5.98
C THR A 171 -12.51 -12.95 7.03
N LEU A 172 -11.19 -12.84 7.13
CA LEU A 172 -10.52 -11.75 7.80
C LEU A 172 -9.63 -11.06 6.79
N GLN A 173 -9.66 -9.74 6.76
CA GLN A 173 -8.69 -8.94 6.02
C GLN A 173 -7.92 -8.09 7.02
N ILE A 174 -6.59 -8.25 7.04
CA ILE A 174 -5.73 -7.65 8.05
C ILE A 174 -4.57 -6.96 7.35
N ASP A 175 -4.57 -5.64 7.35
CA ASP A 175 -3.59 -4.84 6.64
C ASP A 175 -2.81 -3.95 7.61
N MET A 176 -1.51 -3.81 7.38
CA MET A 176 -0.62 -2.85 8.07
C MET A 176 -0.70 -2.90 9.61
N SER A 177 -0.93 -4.07 10.17
CA SER A 177 -1.18 -4.26 11.60
C SER A 177 -0.09 -5.12 12.25
N LYS A 178 0.13 -5.01 13.56
CA LYS A 178 1.14 -5.81 14.26
C LYS A 178 0.73 -6.30 15.63
N ASP A 179 1.39 -7.34 16.12
CA ASP A 179 1.11 -7.95 17.42
C ASP A 179 -0.37 -8.39 17.53
N LEU A 180 -0.84 -9.26 16.63
CA LEU A 180 -2.23 -9.72 16.65
C LEU A 180 -2.35 -11.15 17.17
N LEU A 181 -3.43 -11.43 17.89
CA LEU A 181 -3.84 -12.80 18.20
C LEU A 181 -5.25 -13.02 17.65
N VAL A 182 -5.39 -13.95 16.69
CA VAL A 182 -6.68 -14.37 16.18
C VAL A 182 -6.92 -15.81 16.62
N GLU A 183 -7.88 -16.00 17.51
CA GLU A 183 -8.25 -17.30 18.06
C GLU A 183 -9.68 -17.65 17.67
N TYR A 184 -9.84 -18.73 16.91
CA TYR A 184 -11.12 -19.40 16.74
C TYR A 184 -11.26 -20.45 17.86
N THR A 185 -12.42 -20.56 18.49
CA THR A 185 -12.60 -21.52 19.61
C THR A 185 -13.45 -22.73 19.27
N ASP A 186 -14.26 -22.67 18.22
CA ASP A 186 -15.15 -23.76 17.79
C ASP A 186 -14.76 -24.28 16.40
N LEU A 187 -14.91 -25.60 16.21
CA LEU A 187 -14.60 -26.32 14.98
C LEU A 187 -15.41 -25.84 13.76
N ASN A 188 -16.53 -25.16 13.99
CA ASN A 188 -17.42 -24.66 12.95
C ASN A 188 -17.16 -23.20 12.57
N CYS A 189 -16.22 -22.53 13.23
CA CYS A 189 -15.99 -21.11 13.00
C CYS A 189 -15.13 -20.81 11.76
N PHE A 190 -14.17 -21.68 11.41
CA PHE A 190 -13.22 -21.47 10.32
C PHE A 190 -12.60 -22.80 9.84
N GLY A 191 -12.20 -22.87 8.57
CA GLY A 191 -11.47 -24.01 8.01
C GLY A 191 -12.34 -25.24 7.74
N LEU A 192 -13.64 -25.01 7.48
CA LEU A 192 -14.59 -26.07 7.17
C LEU A 192 -14.28 -26.70 5.80
N PRO A 193 -14.52 -28.01 5.62
CA PRO A 193 -14.38 -28.65 4.31
C PRO A 193 -15.28 -27.96 3.28
N SER A 194 -14.70 -27.51 2.17
CA SER A 194 -15.41 -26.95 1.02
C SER A 194 -15.19 -27.85 -0.19
N SER A 195 -16.22 -28.07 -0.99
CA SER A 195 -16.07 -28.68 -2.32
C SER A 195 -15.37 -27.75 -3.30
N ASP A 196 -15.35 -26.46 -3.00
CA ASP A 196 -14.66 -25.42 -3.76
C ASP A 196 -13.48 -24.87 -2.95
N VAL A 197 -12.27 -25.24 -3.36
CA VAL A 197 -11.01 -24.80 -2.74
C VAL A 197 -10.82 -23.28 -2.88
N HIS A 198 -11.46 -22.66 -3.89
CA HIS A 198 -11.38 -21.23 -4.16
C HIS A 198 -12.29 -20.39 -3.24
N ASN A 199 -13.34 -20.99 -2.67
CA ASN A 199 -14.33 -20.30 -1.81
C ASN A 199 -14.30 -20.79 -0.35
N GLY A 200 -13.16 -21.31 0.10
CA GLY A 200 -12.93 -21.68 1.50
C GLY A 200 -12.80 -20.47 2.43
N ASP A 201 -12.77 -20.74 3.74
CA ASP A 201 -12.47 -19.69 4.73
C ASP A 201 -11.01 -19.23 4.57
N ARG A 202 -10.79 -17.91 4.50
CA ARG A 202 -9.52 -17.27 4.12
C ARG A 202 -9.21 -16.07 5.01
N ILE A 203 -7.95 -15.93 5.39
CA ILE A 203 -7.44 -14.75 6.07
C ILE A 203 -6.48 -14.06 5.12
N TYR A 204 -6.90 -12.94 4.57
CA TYR A 204 -6.07 -12.08 3.74
C TYR A 204 -5.24 -11.16 4.62
N HIS A 205 -3.97 -11.01 4.30
CA HIS A 205 -3.11 -10.09 5.03
C HIS A 205 -2.02 -9.46 4.17
N ALA A 206 -1.74 -8.18 4.42
CA ALA A 206 -0.64 -7.43 3.84
C ALA A 206 0.04 -6.55 4.91
N GLY A 207 1.37 -6.52 4.95
CA GLY A 207 2.10 -5.70 5.91
C GLY A 207 1.92 -6.09 7.39
N VAL A 208 1.56 -7.34 7.69
CA VAL A 208 1.27 -7.82 9.04
C VAL A 208 2.48 -8.50 9.70
N SER A 209 2.90 -8.05 10.88
CA SER A 209 4.00 -8.66 11.64
C SER A 209 3.54 -9.18 13.00
N ASP A 210 4.17 -10.26 13.47
CA ASP A 210 3.91 -10.85 14.79
C ASP A 210 2.43 -11.20 15.04
N MET A 211 1.76 -11.75 14.03
CA MET A 211 0.40 -12.25 14.18
C MET A 211 0.42 -13.75 14.54
N VAL A 212 -0.45 -14.18 15.45
CA VAL A 212 -0.66 -15.59 15.77
C VAL A 212 -2.09 -15.98 15.43
N LEU A 213 -2.25 -16.99 14.59
CA LEU A 213 -3.52 -17.59 14.23
C LEU A 213 -3.68 -18.93 14.92
N LYS A 214 -4.80 -19.14 15.62
CA LYS A 214 -5.17 -20.40 16.25
C LYS A 214 -6.51 -20.89 15.72
N VAL A 215 -6.53 -22.10 15.16
CA VAL A 215 -7.72 -22.69 14.54
C VAL A 215 -7.90 -24.13 15.03
N PRO A 216 -9.01 -24.45 15.72
CA PRO A 216 -9.34 -25.82 16.09
C PRO A 216 -9.76 -26.58 14.83
N VAL A 217 -9.22 -27.78 14.66
CA VAL A 217 -9.55 -28.66 13.54
C VAL A 217 -9.84 -30.07 14.04
N PHE A 218 -10.71 -30.76 13.31
CA PHE A 218 -10.95 -32.18 13.49
C PHE A 218 -10.43 -32.95 12.29
N CYS A 219 -9.59 -33.95 12.55
CA CYS A 219 -9.10 -34.87 11.53
C CYS A 219 -9.99 -36.12 11.50
N ALA A 220 -10.81 -36.25 10.46
CA ALA A 220 -11.71 -37.40 10.32
C ALA A 220 -10.96 -38.75 10.24
N ARG A 221 -9.75 -38.76 9.67
CA ARG A 221 -8.91 -39.95 9.53
C ARG A 221 -8.38 -40.45 10.88
N THR A 222 -7.84 -39.56 11.70
CA THR A 222 -7.29 -39.91 13.02
C THR A 222 -8.32 -39.86 14.15
N LYS A 223 -9.52 -39.31 13.87
CA LYS A 223 -10.60 -39.04 14.82
C LYS A 223 -10.16 -38.20 16.03
N LYS A 224 -9.19 -37.30 15.83
CA LYS A 224 -8.66 -36.42 16.87
C LYS A 224 -8.94 -34.96 16.55
N ALA A 225 -9.30 -34.20 17.59
CA ALA A 225 -9.30 -32.75 17.55
C ALA A 225 -7.91 -32.23 17.95
N SER A 226 -7.49 -31.14 17.32
CA SER A 226 -6.25 -30.43 17.63
C SER A 226 -6.42 -28.95 17.33
N VAL A 227 -5.59 -28.09 17.93
CA VAL A 227 -5.52 -26.67 17.57
C VAL A 227 -4.30 -26.47 16.70
N LEU A 228 -4.51 -26.00 15.48
CA LEU A 228 -3.43 -25.54 14.61
C LEU A 228 -3.02 -24.14 15.06
N GLU A 229 -1.73 -23.90 15.12
CA GLU A 229 -1.16 -22.59 15.38
C GLU A 229 -0.22 -22.21 14.23
N ARG A 230 -0.36 -20.99 13.72
CA ARG A 230 0.54 -20.41 12.73
C ARG A 230 0.93 -19.01 13.18
N LYS A 231 2.23 -18.75 13.28
CA LYS A 231 2.77 -17.40 13.39
C LYS A 231 2.87 -16.83 11.99
N ILE A 232 2.21 -15.71 11.73
CA ILE A 232 2.22 -14.99 10.47
C ILE A 232 3.16 -13.80 10.64
N ASP A 233 4.12 -13.68 9.73
CA ASP A 233 5.02 -12.54 9.69
C ASP A 233 5.32 -12.19 8.23
N TYR A 234 5.03 -10.96 7.87
CA TYR A 234 5.10 -10.46 6.51
C TYR A 234 6.43 -10.78 5.81
N ILE A 235 7.55 -10.57 6.49
CA ILE A 235 8.88 -10.75 5.88
C ILE A 235 9.25 -12.23 5.86
N ALA A 236 9.01 -12.94 6.96
CA ALA A 236 9.28 -14.37 7.04
C ALA A 236 8.45 -15.17 6.02
N ASP A 237 7.22 -14.73 5.73
CA ASP A 237 6.33 -15.34 4.75
C ASP A 237 6.70 -14.98 3.30
N GLY A 238 7.73 -14.13 3.11
CA GLY A 238 8.39 -13.94 1.82
C GLY A 238 8.30 -12.53 1.24
N ALA A 239 7.72 -11.57 1.96
CA ALA A 239 7.78 -10.17 1.55
C ALA A 239 9.22 -9.65 1.65
N ILE A 240 9.65 -8.91 0.63
CA ILE A 240 10.98 -8.33 0.57
C ILE A 240 10.95 -6.93 1.18
N ARG A 241 11.75 -6.68 2.25
CA ARG A 241 12.04 -5.31 2.68
C ARG A 241 13.04 -4.68 1.71
N VAL A 242 12.62 -3.62 1.02
CA VAL A 242 13.56 -2.72 0.34
C VAL A 242 13.90 -1.61 1.32
N ALA A 243 15.20 -1.37 1.55
CA ALA A 243 15.66 -0.38 2.51
C ALA A 243 15.00 1.00 2.26
N GLU A 244 14.36 1.55 3.31
CA GLU A 244 13.78 2.90 3.41
C GLU A 244 12.72 3.32 2.36
N GLN A 245 12.23 2.41 1.52
CA GLN A 245 11.07 2.65 0.65
C GLN A 245 9.86 1.88 1.18
N SER A 246 8.65 2.42 0.97
CA SER A 246 7.39 1.77 1.36
C SER A 246 7.44 0.30 0.95
N ALA A 247 7.33 -0.60 1.94
CA ALA A 247 7.22 -2.01 1.66
C ALA A 247 6.11 -2.17 0.62
N GLN A 248 6.41 -2.73 -0.54
CA GLN A 248 5.33 -3.09 -1.46
C GLN A 248 4.40 -4.03 -0.73
N GLU A 249 3.11 -3.75 -0.78
CA GLU A 249 2.04 -4.56 -0.22
C GLU A 249 1.86 -5.82 -1.10
N TYR A 250 2.66 -6.84 -0.81
CA TYR A 250 2.30 -8.21 -1.13
C TYR A 250 1.07 -8.59 -0.31
N GLN A 251 0.08 -9.13 -1.00
CA GLN A 251 -1.04 -9.75 -0.34
C GLN A 251 -0.75 -11.24 -0.18
N PHE A 252 -0.98 -11.73 1.02
CA PHE A 252 -0.92 -13.13 1.35
C PHE A 252 -2.30 -13.61 1.77
N VAL A 253 -2.51 -14.91 1.65
CA VAL A 253 -3.71 -15.58 2.15
C VAL A 253 -3.29 -16.74 3.03
N THR A 254 -3.88 -16.82 4.22
CA THR A 254 -3.77 -17.96 5.12
C THR A 254 -5.08 -18.73 5.18
N TYR A 255 -5.02 -20.05 5.02
CA TYR A 255 -6.19 -20.93 5.04
C TYR A 255 -5.83 -22.32 5.61
N VAL A 256 -6.86 -23.14 5.88
CA VAL A 256 -6.67 -24.52 6.32
C VAL A 256 -6.55 -25.43 5.09
N ASP A 257 -5.37 -25.99 4.86
CA ASP A 257 -5.17 -27.03 3.84
C ASP A 257 -5.58 -28.40 4.39
N ARG A 258 -6.38 -29.12 3.59
CA ARG A 258 -6.86 -30.48 3.85
C ARG A 258 -6.52 -31.43 2.69
N SER A 259 -5.76 -30.98 1.69
CA SER A 259 -5.41 -31.77 0.51
C SER A 259 -4.30 -32.79 0.81
N SER A 260 -3.39 -32.45 1.72
CA SER A 260 -2.29 -33.33 2.13
C SER A 260 -2.69 -34.34 3.22
N GLU A 261 -1.79 -35.27 3.56
CA GLU A 261 -2.04 -36.26 4.61
C GLU A 261 -2.23 -35.65 6.00
N THR A 262 -1.75 -34.43 6.21
CA THR A 262 -1.79 -33.69 7.47
C THR A 262 -2.54 -32.38 7.29
N ILE A 263 -3.56 -32.11 8.12
CA ILE A 263 -4.25 -30.82 8.11
C ILE A 263 -3.31 -29.75 8.65
N ALA A 264 -3.12 -28.66 7.91
CA ALA A 264 -2.21 -27.59 8.27
C ALA A 264 -2.78 -26.20 7.96
N LEU A 265 -2.26 -25.18 8.64
CA LEU A 265 -2.45 -23.79 8.25
C LEU A 265 -1.36 -23.42 7.24
N VAL A 266 -1.77 -23.04 6.04
CA VAL A 266 -0.86 -22.68 4.93
C VAL A 266 -1.05 -21.21 4.63
N THR A 267 0.07 -20.51 4.43
CA THR A 267 0.12 -19.11 4.01
C THR A 267 0.77 -19.08 2.63
N GLU A 268 0.07 -18.54 1.65
CA GLU A 268 0.55 -18.42 0.27
C GLU A 268 0.51 -16.97 -0.20
N ARG A 269 1.38 -16.64 -1.16
CA ARG A 269 1.33 -15.36 -1.83
C ARG A 269 0.16 -15.34 -2.82
N LEU A 270 -0.50 -14.19 -2.91
CA LEU A 270 -1.60 -13.97 -3.84
C LEU A 270 -1.12 -13.19 -5.07
N HIS A 271 -1.49 -13.69 -6.25
CA HIS A 271 -1.17 -13.11 -7.54
C HIS A 271 -2.45 -12.65 -8.23
N ARG A 272 -2.53 -11.36 -8.52
CA ARG A 272 -3.67 -10.80 -9.26
C ARG A 272 -3.44 -10.95 -10.76
N VAL A 273 -4.36 -11.63 -11.43
CA VAL A 273 -4.39 -11.84 -12.89
C VAL A 273 -5.73 -11.31 -13.39
N GLY A 274 -5.70 -10.15 -14.06
CA GLY A 274 -6.91 -9.43 -14.44
C GLY A 274 -7.74 -9.05 -13.20
N THR A 275 -8.98 -9.53 -13.12
CA THR A 275 -9.90 -9.29 -11.99
C THR A 275 -9.92 -10.42 -10.96
N ARG A 276 -9.08 -11.46 -11.14
CA ARG A 276 -9.05 -12.63 -10.27
C ARG A 276 -7.72 -12.72 -9.54
N GLU A 277 -7.75 -13.41 -8.43
CA GLU A 277 -6.60 -13.65 -7.57
C GLU A 277 -6.34 -15.15 -7.51
N PHE A 278 -5.07 -15.52 -7.59
CA PHE A 278 -4.63 -16.89 -7.58
C PHE A 278 -3.51 -17.07 -6.57
N THR A 279 -3.53 -18.18 -5.83
CA THR A 279 -2.36 -18.60 -5.03
C THR A 279 -1.33 -19.32 -5.90
N ASP A 280 -0.11 -19.46 -5.40
CA ASP A 280 0.95 -20.23 -6.06
C ASP A 280 0.48 -21.67 -6.39
N SER A 281 -0.15 -22.35 -5.42
CA SER A 281 -0.69 -23.70 -5.64
C SER A 281 -1.81 -23.75 -6.69
N GLU A 282 -2.66 -22.73 -6.76
CA GLU A 282 -3.73 -22.66 -7.75
C GLU A 282 -3.19 -22.46 -9.17
N LEU A 283 -2.16 -21.62 -9.34
CA LEU A 283 -1.49 -21.43 -10.62
C LEU A 283 -0.77 -22.70 -11.08
N GLU A 284 -0.06 -23.38 -10.18
CA GLU A 284 0.63 -24.63 -10.50
C GLU A 284 -0.35 -25.73 -10.88
N LYS A 285 -1.46 -25.87 -10.15
CA LYS A 285 -2.50 -26.84 -10.49
C LYS A 285 -3.06 -26.59 -11.89
N LYS A 286 -3.37 -25.34 -12.24
CA LYS A 286 -3.85 -24.99 -13.59
C LYS A 286 -2.83 -25.31 -14.67
N ARG A 287 -1.54 -25.08 -14.40
CA ARG A 287 -0.45 -25.45 -15.29
C ARG A 287 -0.43 -26.96 -15.54
N LEU A 288 -0.52 -27.77 -14.48
CA LEU A 288 -0.52 -29.22 -14.59
C LEU A 288 -1.78 -29.79 -15.26
N GLU A 289 -2.92 -29.13 -15.10
CA GLU A 289 -4.19 -29.49 -15.75
C GLU A 289 -4.25 -29.07 -17.23
N GLY A 290 -3.21 -28.39 -17.76
CA GLY A 290 -3.19 -27.89 -19.13
C GLY A 290 -4.20 -26.74 -19.37
N ASN A 291 -4.70 -26.11 -18.32
CA ASN A 291 -5.59 -24.95 -18.41
C ASN A 291 -4.75 -23.67 -18.43
N GLU A 292 -4.14 -23.41 -19.58
CA GLU A 292 -3.03 -22.46 -19.72
C GLU A 292 -3.46 -20.99 -19.65
N ARG A 293 -4.74 -20.64 -19.84
CA ARG A 293 -5.14 -19.22 -20.04
C ARG A 293 -4.74 -18.29 -18.89
N ASP A 294 -5.04 -18.66 -17.64
CA ASP A 294 -4.71 -17.80 -16.49
C ASP A 294 -3.22 -17.81 -16.17
N VAL A 295 -2.54 -18.94 -16.43
CA VAL A 295 -1.09 -19.06 -16.30
C VAL A 295 -0.40 -18.20 -17.36
N GLU A 296 -0.85 -18.24 -18.61
CA GLU A 296 -0.35 -17.42 -19.70
C GLU A 296 -0.60 -15.93 -19.45
N LEU A 297 -1.78 -15.55 -18.96
CA LEU A 297 -2.07 -14.16 -18.57
C LEU A 297 -1.16 -13.68 -17.44
N TYR A 298 -0.89 -14.52 -16.43
CA TYR A 298 0.07 -14.19 -15.37
C TYR A 298 1.48 -13.98 -15.93
N MET A 299 1.91 -14.86 -16.82
CA MET A 299 3.23 -14.80 -17.45
C MET A 299 3.38 -13.54 -18.32
N GLN A 300 2.36 -13.21 -19.11
CA GLN A 300 2.29 -11.98 -19.89
C GLN A 300 2.29 -10.73 -18.99
N ASP A 301 1.68 -10.80 -17.81
CA ASP A 301 1.68 -9.72 -16.82
C ASP A 301 3.08 -9.44 -16.27
N ASP A 302 3.84 -10.48 -15.94
CA ASP A 302 5.23 -10.39 -15.52
C ASP A 302 6.14 -9.86 -16.62
N GLU A 303 5.97 -10.32 -17.87
CA GLU A 303 6.70 -9.77 -19.02
C GLU A 303 6.41 -8.27 -19.22
N ARG A 304 5.14 -7.86 -19.08
CA ARG A 304 4.74 -6.45 -19.14
C ARG A 304 5.42 -5.65 -18.03
N LYS A 305 5.40 -6.13 -16.79
CA LYS A 305 6.07 -5.50 -15.64
C LYS A 305 7.58 -5.39 -15.86
N ILE A 306 8.24 -6.41 -16.40
CA ILE A 306 9.67 -6.38 -16.73
C ILE A 306 9.95 -5.28 -17.77
N LYS A 307 9.11 -5.16 -18.79
CA LYS A 307 9.22 -4.11 -19.81
C LYS A 307 9.04 -2.71 -19.21
N GLU A 308 8.11 -2.53 -18.28
CA GLU A 308 7.93 -1.29 -17.52
C GLU A 308 9.19 -0.98 -16.68
N CYS A 309 9.77 -1.98 -16.00
CA CYS A 309 11.04 -1.81 -15.25
C CYS A 309 12.18 -1.34 -16.17
N GLU A 310 12.30 -1.94 -17.35
CA GLU A 310 13.30 -1.54 -18.36
C GLU A 310 13.06 -0.10 -18.86
N THR A 311 11.80 0.29 -19.04
CA THR A 311 11.41 1.65 -19.45
C THR A 311 11.82 2.68 -18.40
N HIS A 312 11.46 2.46 -17.14
CA HIS A 312 11.84 3.34 -16.04
C HIS A 312 13.36 3.40 -15.82
N LYS A 313 14.06 2.27 -15.98
CA LYS A 313 15.53 2.28 -15.97
C LYS A 313 16.08 3.18 -17.08
N ALA A 314 15.53 3.10 -18.29
CA ALA A 314 15.95 3.91 -19.43
C ALA A 314 15.67 5.40 -19.21
N GLU A 315 14.49 5.76 -18.70
CA GLU A 315 14.13 7.13 -18.31
C GLU A 315 15.07 7.67 -17.23
N GLY A 316 15.37 6.88 -16.20
CA GLY A 316 16.33 7.24 -15.16
C GLY A 316 17.75 7.45 -15.71
N ASN A 317 18.17 6.67 -16.71
CA ASN A 317 19.45 6.87 -17.38
C ASN A 317 19.47 8.19 -18.16
N GLU A 318 18.36 8.58 -18.78
CA GLU A 318 18.26 9.82 -19.54
C GLU A 318 18.29 11.04 -18.63
N GLU A 319 17.50 11.04 -17.55
CA GLU A 319 17.52 12.09 -16.54
C GLU A 319 18.89 12.24 -15.87
N PHE A 320 19.60 11.13 -15.66
CA PHE A 320 20.97 11.17 -15.16
C PHE A 320 21.93 11.90 -16.10
N LYS A 321 21.82 11.68 -17.42
CA LYS A 321 22.64 12.38 -18.42
C LYS A 321 22.32 13.87 -18.46
N ASN A 322 21.05 14.22 -18.29
CA ASN A 322 20.57 15.60 -18.23
C ASN A 322 20.96 16.34 -16.94
N GLY A 323 21.53 15.63 -15.95
CA GLY A 323 21.90 16.20 -14.65
C GLY A 323 20.74 16.30 -13.66
N ASN A 324 19.55 15.81 -14.02
CA ASN A 324 18.34 15.82 -13.21
C ASN A 324 18.36 14.65 -12.21
N TYR A 325 19.29 14.68 -11.25
CA TYR A 325 19.54 13.55 -10.35
C TYR A 325 18.34 13.16 -9.48
N THR A 326 17.53 14.11 -9.04
CA THR A 326 16.32 13.81 -8.25
C THR A 326 15.28 13.05 -9.08
N GLN A 327 15.08 13.43 -10.34
CA GLN A 327 14.17 12.73 -11.25
C GLN A 327 14.70 11.34 -11.61
N ALA A 328 16.02 11.22 -11.82
CA ALA A 328 16.66 9.93 -12.04
C ALA A 328 16.45 8.98 -10.84
N VAL A 329 16.55 9.49 -9.59
CA VAL A 329 16.25 8.70 -8.38
C VAL A 329 14.81 8.18 -8.40
N LEU A 330 13.84 9.01 -8.78
CA LEU A 330 12.44 8.59 -8.87
C LEU A 330 12.26 7.45 -9.88
N MET A 331 12.81 7.60 -11.08
CA MET A 331 12.69 6.60 -12.15
C MET A 331 13.37 5.26 -11.79
N TYR A 332 14.59 5.30 -11.22
CA TYR A 332 15.21 4.06 -10.73
C TYR A 332 14.43 3.43 -9.58
N SER A 333 13.82 4.24 -8.72
CA SER A 333 12.98 3.74 -7.63
C SER A 333 11.75 3.02 -8.18
N MET A 334 11.07 3.60 -9.17
CA MET A 334 9.95 2.95 -9.86
C MET A 334 10.35 1.62 -10.48
N ALA A 335 11.52 1.53 -11.13
CA ALA A 335 12.02 0.27 -11.68
C ALA A 335 12.32 -0.77 -10.59
N ILE A 336 13.00 -0.38 -9.51
CA ILE A 336 13.34 -1.25 -8.37
C ILE A 336 12.08 -1.75 -7.67
N GLU A 337 11.13 -0.86 -7.45
CA GLU A 337 9.85 -1.14 -6.83
C GLU A 337 9.04 -2.09 -7.71
N LYS A 338 8.79 -1.75 -8.98
CA LYS A 338 8.04 -2.63 -9.88
C LYS A 338 8.68 -4.02 -10.00
N SER A 339 10.00 -4.12 -9.97
CA SER A 339 10.67 -5.42 -10.03
C SER A 339 10.45 -6.34 -8.81
N SER A 340 10.08 -5.82 -7.64
CA SER A 340 9.80 -6.68 -6.48
C SER A 340 8.50 -7.46 -6.61
N CYS A 341 7.53 -7.00 -7.40
CA CYS A 341 6.28 -7.73 -7.59
C CYS A 341 6.41 -8.94 -8.53
N LEU A 342 7.56 -9.13 -9.18
CA LEU A 342 7.82 -10.25 -10.07
C LEU A 342 8.00 -11.58 -9.33
N ASP A 343 7.74 -12.67 -10.04
CA ASP A 343 8.11 -14.02 -9.59
C ASP A 343 9.64 -14.14 -9.44
N LYS A 344 10.09 -14.85 -8.40
CA LYS A 344 11.53 -15.10 -8.16
C LYS A 344 12.17 -15.89 -9.31
N SER A 345 11.39 -16.70 -10.01
CA SER A 345 11.81 -17.44 -11.21
C SER A 345 11.98 -16.55 -12.44
N ARG A 346 11.45 -15.31 -12.41
CA ARG A 346 11.49 -14.34 -13.52
C ARG A 346 11.96 -12.96 -13.04
N PRO A 347 13.18 -12.85 -12.49
CA PRO A 347 13.65 -11.60 -11.92
C PRO A 347 13.93 -10.57 -13.01
N PHE A 348 13.73 -9.30 -12.66
CA PHE A 348 14.28 -8.19 -13.43
C PHE A 348 15.81 -8.20 -13.35
N GLN A 349 16.47 -8.65 -14.41
CA GLN A 349 17.92 -8.86 -14.42
C GLN A 349 18.73 -7.59 -14.15
N SER A 350 18.20 -6.42 -14.54
CA SER A 350 18.87 -5.13 -14.37
C SER A 350 18.64 -4.49 -12.99
N ARG A 351 18.08 -5.21 -12.01
CA ARG A 351 17.75 -4.63 -10.68
C ARG A 351 18.98 -4.09 -9.95
N HIS A 352 20.07 -4.86 -9.92
CA HIS A 352 21.35 -4.45 -9.32
C HIS A 352 21.93 -3.18 -9.99
N ILE A 353 21.76 -3.04 -11.31
CA ILE A 353 22.16 -1.85 -12.07
C ILE A 353 21.39 -0.61 -11.60
N CYS A 354 20.08 -0.74 -11.38
CA CYS A 354 19.24 0.36 -10.90
C CYS A 354 19.69 0.83 -9.52
N PHE A 355 20.01 -0.08 -8.59
CA PHE A 355 20.58 0.27 -7.29
C PHE A 355 21.91 1.02 -7.43
N ALA A 356 22.83 0.54 -8.27
CA ALA A 356 24.11 1.22 -8.48
C ALA A 356 23.96 2.61 -9.13
N ASN A 357 23.00 2.77 -10.04
CA ASN A 357 22.74 4.05 -10.69
C ASN A 357 22.04 5.04 -9.74
N ARG A 358 21.08 4.57 -8.93
CA ARG A 358 20.43 5.38 -7.89
C ARG A 358 21.41 5.79 -6.80
N SER A 359 22.30 4.90 -6.38
CA SER A 359 23.45 5.22 -5.52
C SER A 359 24.32 6.33 -6.10
N ALA A 360 24.59 6.31 -7.41
CA ALA A 360 25.33 7.37 -8.09
C ALA A 360 24.59 8.73 -8.02
N CYS A 361 23.27 8.72 -8.17
CA CYS A 361 22.45 9.92 -8.04
C CYS A 361 22.50 10.46 -6.61
N PHE A 362 22.34 9.59 -5.61
CA PHE A 362 22.43 9.97 -4.20
C PHE A 362 23.78 10.58 -3.82
N LEU A 363 24.89 10.07 -4.36
CA LEU A 363 26.21 10.69 -4.21
C LEU A 363 26.26 12.11 -4.80
N LYS A 364 25.58 12.37 -5.92
CA LYS A 364 25.54 13.68 -6.58
C LYS A 364 24.73 14.71 -5.83
N ILE A 365 23.68 14.30 -5.12
CA ILE A 365 22.78 15.19 -4.35
C ILE A 365 23.12 15.24 -2.86
N GLY A 366 24.18 14.56 -2.41
CA GLY A 366 24.67 14.65 -1.03
C GLY A 366 24.03 13.69 -0.02
N HIS A 367 23.23 12.72 -0.46
CA HIS A 367 22.61 11.72 0.44
C HIS A 367 23.50 10.47 0.58
N HIS A 368 24.57 10.59 1.36
CA HIS A 368 25.63 9.58 1.41
C HIS A 368 25.20 8.26 2.08
N GLU A 369 24.37 8.31 3.12
CA GLU A 369 23.82 7.10 3.77
C GLU A 369 22.96 6.28 2.80
N LYS A 370 22.09 6.96 2.04
CA LYS A 370 21.23 6.31 1.03
C LYS A 370 22.06 5.72 -0.11
N ALA A 371 23.12 6.42 -0.53
CA ALA A 371 24.05 5.91 -1.53
C ALA A 371 24.76 4.64 -1.05
N LEU A 372 25.14 4.56 0.22
CA LEU A 372 25.76 3.38 0.83
C LEU A 372 24.78 2.20 0.85
N ALA A 373 23.55 2.41 1.33
CA ALA A 373 22.51 1.38 1.38
C ALA A 373 22.19 0.79 -0.01
N ASP A 374 22.09 1.64 -1.03
CA ASP A 374 21.89 1.19 -2.41
C ASP A 374 23.11 0.42 -2.96
N ALA A 375 24.33 0.86 -2.65
CA ALA A 375 25.54 0.17 -3.10
C ALA A 375 25.68 -1.21 -2.45
N GLU A 376 25.29 -1.36 -1.19
CA GLU A 376 25.24 -2.64 -0.50
C GLU A 376 24.16 -3.56 -1.06
N SER A 377 22.97 -3.02 -1.32
CA SER A 377 21.88 -3.75 -1.99
C SER A 377 22.30 -4.24 -3.38
N CYS A 378 23.04 -3.43 -4.14
CA CYS A 378 23.61 -3.82 -5.42
C CYS A 378 24.57 -5.01 -5.30
N ILE A 379 25.50 -4.99 -4.33
CA ILE A 379 26.49 -6.06 -4.12
C ILE A 379 25.82 -7.35 -3.65
N GLN A 380 24.78 -7.24 -2.81
CA GLN A 380 23.99 -8.39 -2.37
C GLN A 380 23.28 -9.08 -3.55
N LEU A 381 22.78 -8.30 -4.51
CA LEU A 381 22.11 -8.83 -5.70
C LEU A 381 23.08 -9.38 -6.75
N ASP A 382 24.21 -8.72 -6.97
CA ASP A 382 25.25 -9.17 -7.90
C ASP A 382 26.66 -8.83 -7.38
N GLN A 383 27.35 -9.85 -6.87
CA GLN A 383 28.72 -9.74 -6.35
C GLN A 383 29.78 -9.59 -7.46
N THR A 384 29.40 -9.72 -8.73
CA THR A 384 30.28 -9.52 -9.89
C THR A 384 30.17 -8.11 -10.45
N TYR A 385 29.16 -7.33 -10.05
CA TYR A 385 28.94 -5.98 -10.57
C TYR A 385 29.84 -4.94 -9.89
N ILE A 386 30.99 -4.71 -10.52
CA ILE A 386 32.12 -3.91 -10.02
C ILE A 386 31.72 -2.49 -9.60
N LYS A 387 30.76 -1.89 -10.33
CA LYS A 387 30.24 -0.56 -10.01
C LYS A 387 29.62 -0.51 -8.62
N GLY A 388 29.03 -1.59 -8.10
CA GLY A 388 28.50 -1.65 -6.73
C GLY A 388 29.59 -1.40 -5.68
N PHE A 389 30.72 -2.11 -5.76
CA PHE A 389 31.88 -1.90 -4.89
C PHE A 389 32.45 -0.49 -5.02
N PHE A 390 32.56 0.00 -6.25
CA PHE A 390 33.05 1.37 -6.47
C PHE A 390 32.11 2.42 -5.84
N ARG A 391 30.79 2.28 -5.98
CA ARG A 391 29.80 3.16 -5.33
C ARG A 391 29.87 3.09 -3.81
N LYS A 392 30.00 1.89 -3.23
CA LYS A 392 30.16 1.70 -1.78
C LYS A 392 31.40 2.43 -1.26
N GLY A 393 32.54 2.27 -1.94
CA GLY A 393 33.79 2.95 -1.60
C GLY A 393 33.67 4.48 -1.67
N LEU A 394 32.99 5.02 -2.69
CA LEU A 394 32.75 6.46 -2.80
C LEU A 394 31.79 6.99 -1.72
N ALA A 395 30.75 6.24 -1.36
CA ALA A 395 29.83 6.62 -0.28
C ALA A 395 30.52 6.65 1.07
N LEU A 396 31.30 5.61 1.41
CA LEU A 396 32.10 5.58 2.64
C LEU A 396 33.13 6.71 2.69
N HIS A 397 33.79 7.00 1.57
CA HIS A 397 34.70 8.14 1.48
C HIS A 397 33.97 9.47 1.71
N ALA A 398 32.79 9.66 1.13
CA ALA A 398 31.99 10.88 1.32
C ALA A 398 31.51 11.05 2.77
N MET A 399 31.31 9.95 3.50
CA MET A 399 31.00 9.92 4.94
C MET A 399 32.26 10.01 5.82
N GLU A 400 33.43 10.30 5.25
CA GLU A 400 34.73 10.36 5.94
C GLU A 400 35.15 9.05 6.63
N LYS A 401 34.54 7.92 6.27
CA LYS A 401 34.87 6.58 6.77
C LYS A 401 36.02 5.97 5.97
N TYR A 402 37.18 6.63 5.94
CA TYR A 402 38.29 6.27 5.06
C TYR A 402 38.88 4.88 5.32
N GLN A 403 38.89 4.44 6.59
CA GLN A 403 39.34 3.10 6.99
C GLN A 403 38.48 1.98 6.39
N GLU A 404 37.17 2.22 6.25
CA GLU A 404 36.23 1.27 5.64
C GLU A 404 36.20 1.40 4.11
N ALA A 405 36.40 2.61 3.57
CA ALA A 405 36.34 2.88 2.14
C ALA A 405 37.51 2.24 1.36
N LEU A 406 38.74 2.33 1.89
CA LEU A 406 39.95 1.86 1.23
C LEU A 406 39.92 0.38 0.83
N PRO A 407 39.61 -0.59 1.73
CA PRO A 407 39.58 -2.01 1.35
C PRO A 407 38.53 -2.30 0.27
N VAL A 408 37.38 -1.61 0.30
CA VAL A 408 36.32 -1.77 -0.71
C VAL A 408 36.76 -1.23 -2.08
N LEU A 409 37.42 -0.06 -2.11
CA LEU A 409 37.96 0.50 -3.35
C LEU A 409 39.07 -0.39 -3.93
N VAL A 410 39.97 -0.92 -3.09
CA VAL A 410 40.99 -1.89 -3.49
C VAL A 410 40.36 -3.16 -4.06
N GLN A 411 39.27 -3.65 -3.45
CA GLN A 411 38.51 -4.78 -3.99
C GLN A 411 37.95 -4.46 -5.38
N SER A 412 37.37 -3.28 -5.60
CA SER A 412 36.88 -2.87 -6.93
C SER A 412 38.01 -2.82 -7.99
N LEU A 413 39.23 -2.45 -7.59
CA LEU A 413 40.40 -2.42 -8.48
C LEU A 413 40.86 -3.83 -8.89
N LYS A 414 40.66 -4.85 -8.06
CA LYS A 414 40.99 -6.24 -8.42
C LYS A 414 40.19 -6.71 -9.63
N PHE A 415 38.94 -6.25 -9.76
CA PHE A 415 38.10 -6.58 -10.91
C PHE A 415 38.43 -5.73 -12.16
N GLU A 416 38.75 -4.44 -12.01
CA GLU A 416 39.21 -3.59 -13.12
C GLU A 416 40.60 -2.94 -12.85
N PRO A 417 41.71 -3.68 -13.00
CA PRO A 417 43.06 -3.18 -12.65
C PRO A 417 43.53 -1.96 -13.45
N LYS A 418 42.89 -1.67 -14.58
CA LYS A 418 43.22 -0.55 -15.48
C LYS A 418 42.29 0.66 -15.31
N ASN A 419 41.28 0.60 -14.43
CA ASN A 419 40.33 1.70 -14.26
C ASN A 419 41.00 2.90 -13.54
N LYS A 420 41.14 4.02 -14.27
CA LYS A 420 41.76 5.25 -13.76
C LYS A 420 40.97 5.89 -12.62
N GLN A 421 39.63 5.82 -12.66
CA GLN A 421 38.77 6.42 -11.64
C GLN A 421 38.92 5.71 -10.29
N ILE A 422 39.00 4.38 -10.31
CA ILE A 422 39.22 3.58 -9.09
C ILE A 422 40.59 3.91 -8.48
N LYS A 423 41.66 3.96 -9.31
CA LYS A 423 43.00 4.33 -8.83
C LYS A 423 43.05 5.73 -8.22
N GLN A 424 42.35 6.69 -8.82
CA GLN A 424 42.23 8.04 -8.28
C GLN A 424 41.48 8.04 -6.94
N ALA A 425 40.35 7.34 -6.84
CA ALA A 425 39.58 7.23 -5.61
C ALA A 425 40.40 6.59 -4.47
N ILE A 426 41.17 5.54 -4.75
CA ILE A 426 42.10 4.92 -3.79
C ILE A 426 43.12 5.95 -3.31
N LYS A 427 43.80 6.64 -4.23
CA LYS A 427 44.81 7.65 -3.88
C LYS A 427 44.23 8.78 -3.03
N PHE A 428 43.02 9.27 -3.34
CA PHE A 428 42.36 10.27 -2.53
C PHE A 428 42.02 9.76 -1.14
N CYS A 429 41.53 8.51 -1.05
CA CYS A 429 41.23 7.87 0.23
C CYS A 429 42.48 7.68 1.09
N GLU A 430 43.61 7.26 0.49
CA GLU A 430 44.90 7.11 1.18
C GLU A 430 45.41 8.44 1.74
N ILE A 431 45.38 9.50 0.93
CA ILE A 431 45.79 10.85 1.35
C ILE A 431 44.94 11.33 2.53
N LYS A 432 43.61 11.15 2.46
CA LYS A 432 42.69 11.57 3.52
C LYS A 432 42.89 10.77 4.80
N LEU A 433 43.08 9.46 4.68
CA LEU A 433 43.38 8.58 5.82
C LEU A 433 44.71 8.97 6.49
N GLU A 434 45.75 9.26 5.71
CA GLU A 434 47.04 9.71 6.24
C GLU A 434 46.93 11.07 6.94
N MET A 435 46.17 12.02 6.37
CA MET A 435 45.88 13.30 7.01
C MET A 435 45.14 13.12 8.35
N GLU A 436 44.17 12.21 8.42
CA GLU A 436 43.44 11.89 9.65
C GLU A 436 44.36 11.28 10.71
N MET A 437 45.21 10.33 10.33
CA MET A 437 46.20 9.73 11.23
C MET A 437 47.21 10.76 11.75
N ARG A 438 47.73 11.63 10.88
CA ARG A 438 48.65 12.71 11.29
C ARG A 438 47.99 13.70 12.25
N LYS A 439 46.72 14.07 12.02
CA LYS A 439 45.95 14.90 12.97
C LYS A 439 45.79 14.23 14.33
N ARG A 440 45.52 12.92 14.36
CA ARG A 440 45.43 12.14 15.61
C ARG A 440 46.78 12.06 16.34
N MET A 441 47.88 11.93 15.61
CA MET A 441 49.24 11.91 16.19
C MET A 441 49.69 13.27 16.73
N ASN A 442 49.29 14.37 16.08
CA ASN A 442 49.68 15.73 16.47
C ASN A 442 48.71 16.39 17.47
N GLY A 443 47.62 15.72 17.85
CA GLY A 443 46.54 16.23 18.70
C GLY A 443 46.48 15.63 20.11
N ASN A 444 47.55 14.95 20.55
CA ASN A 444 47.72 14.44 21.92
C ASN A 444 48.75 15.26 22.69
#